data_AF-A0A1J4MG34-F1
#
_entry.id   AF-A0A1J4MG34-F1
#
_cell.length_a   1.000
_cell.length_b   1.000
_cell.length_c   1.000
_cell.angle_alpha   90.00
_cell.angle_beta   90.00
_cell.angle_gamma   90.00
#
_symmetry.space_group_name_H-M   'P 1'
#
loop_
_entity.id
_entity.type
_entity.pdbx_description
1 polymer ?
#
loop_
_entity_poly.entity_id
_entity_poly.type
_entity_poly.pdbx_seq_one_letter_code
_entity_poly.pdbx_strand_id
1 'polypeptide(L)' 'MAKSKNHTNHNQNRKAHRNGIKKAKSYRKLPTFGMNAKFLKNQRFCKKAAMKEAAAAAAAAKKALFN' A
#
# COMPACT_ATOMS: atom_id res chain seq x y z
N MET A 1 -6.79 50.81 24.38
CA MET A 1 -6.72 49.45 23.80
C MET A 1 -6.45 49.57 22.31
N ALA A 2 -5.22 49.33 21.86
CA ALA A 2 -4.87 49.45 20.44
C ALA A 2 -5.26 48.14 19.71
N LYS A 3 -5.98 48.22 18.59
CA LYS A 3 -6.42 47.04 17.84
C LYS A 3 -5.23 46.38 17.13
N SER A 4 -5.15 45.05 17.20
CA SER A 4 -4.19 44.23 16.45
C SER A 4 -4.86 43.51 15.27
N LYS A 5 -4.07 42.83 14.44
CA LYS A 5 -4.59 42.00 13.35
C LYS A 5 -5.15 40.68 13.90
N ASN A 6 -6.34 40.28 13.42
CA ASN A 6 -7.05 39.11 13.91
C ASN A 6 -6.63 37.77 13.24
N HIS A 7 -6.17 37.79 11.99
CA HIS A 7 -5.73 36.57 11.28
C HIS A 7 -4.82 36.88 10.07
N THR A 8 -3.91 35.97 9.70
CA THR A 8 -3.14 36.06 8.44
C THR A 8 -2.63 34.71 7.91
N ASN A 9 -2.68 34.54 6.59
CA ASN A 9 -2.09 33.42 5.85
C ASN A 9 -0.85 33.83 5.02
N HIS A 10 -0.26 35.01 5.29
CA HIS A 10 0.71 35.64 4.37
C HIS A 10 2.00 34.83 4.13
N ASN A 11 2.45 34.04 5.10
CA ASN A 11 3.70 33.26 5.00
C ASN A 11 3.48 31.74 4.91
N GLN A 12 2.24 31.24 4.97
CA GLN A 12 2.05 29.78 5.03
C GLN A 12 2.37 29.12 3.70
N ASN A 13 1.97 29.74 2.58
CA ASN A 13 2.31 29.22 1.24
C ASN A 13 3.83 29.16 1.05
N ARG A 14 4.56 30.22 1.40
CA ARG A 14 6.03 30.25 1.31
C ARG A 14 6.69 29.14 2.15
N LYS A 15 6.19 28.90 3.37
CA LYS A 15 6.67 27.80 4.24
C LYS A 15 6.35 26.42 3.66
N ALA A 16 5.13 26.22 3.16
CA ALA A 16 4.70 24.95 2.57
C ALA A 16 5.54 24.59 1.33
N HIS A 17 5.89 25.59 0.51
CA HIS A 17 6.71 25.41 -0.68
C HIS A 17 8.22 25.32 -0.41
N ARG A 18 8.72 25.79 0.75
CA ARG A 18 10.16 25.69 1.11
C ARG A 18 10.68 24.25 1.02
N ASN A 19 9.91 23.29 1.50
CA ASN A 19 10.23 21.85 1.42
C ASN A 19 9.54 21.15 0.23
N GLY A 20 8.68 21.88 -0.48
CA GLY A 20 7.82 21.39 -1.55
C GLY A 20 6.63 20.57 -1.04
N ILE A 21 5.46 20.79 -1.65
CA ILE A 21 4.25 19.99 -1.39
C ILE A 21 4.38 18.68 -2.16
N LYS A 22 4.79 17.62 -1.48
CA LYS A 22 4.98 16.29 -2.10
C LYS A 22 3.63 15.57 -2.21
N LYS A 23 3.38 14.96 -3.38
CA LYS A 23 2.23 14.08 -3.59
C LYS A 23 2.38 12.79 -2.77
N ALA A 24 1.27 12.17 -2.40
CA ALA A 24 1.28 10.85 -1.78
C ALA A 24 1.96 9.84 -2.72
N LYS A 25 2.76 8.93 -2.15
CA LYS A 25 3.47 7.91 -2.92
C LYS A 25 2.49 6.87 -3.44
N SER A 26 2.56 6.57 -4.72
CA SER A 26 1.86 5.43 -5.32
C SER A 26 2.75 4.19 -5.26
N TYR A 27 2.18 3.06 -4.84
CA TYR A 27 2.87 1.77 -4.78
C TYR A 27 2.22 0.81 -5.78
N ARG A 28 3.02 -0.12 -6.35
CA ARG A 28 2.51 -1.13 -7.30
C ARG A 28 1.39 -2.00 -6.71
N LYS A 29 1.43 -2.25 -5.40
CA LYS A 29 0.39 -3.00 -4.67
C LYS A 29 -0.17 -2.10 -3.58
N LEU A 30 -1.48 -1.88 -3.62
CA LEU A 30 -2.20 -1.13 -2.60
C LEU A 30 -2.51 -2.02 -1.38
N PRO A 31 -2.60 -1.44 -0.17
CA PRO A 31 -3.05 -2.17 1.01
C PRO A 31 -4.54 -2.56 0.88
N THR A 32 -4.92 -3.71 1.42
CA THR A 32 -6.31 -4.22 1.40
C THR A 32 -7.14 -3.76 2.60
N PHE A 33 -6.70 -2.71 3.30
CA PHE A 33 -7.41 -2.18 4.47
C PHE A 33 -8.76 -1.60 4.05
N GLY A 34 -9.82 -1.88 4.81
CA GLY A 34 -11.19 -1.46 4.49
C GLY A 34 -11.93 -2.32 3.45
N MET A 35 -11.29 -3.35 2.88
CA MET A 35 -11.98 -4.31 2.01
C MET A 35 -12.88 -5.25 2.81
N ASN A 36 -13.90 -5.82 2.15
CA ASN A 36 -14.86 -6.71 2.79
C ASN A 36 -14.17 -7.94 3.42
N ALA A 37 -14.41 -8.15 4.72
CA ALA A 37 -13.78 -9.22 5.48
C ALA A 37 -14.15 -10.63 4.98
N LYS A 38 -15.39 -10.87 4.51
CA LYS A 38 -15.80 -12.17 3.95
C LYS A 38 -14.99 -12.49 2.68
N PHE A 39 -14.82 -11.50 1.82
CA PHE A 39 -13.99 -11.64 0.60
C PHE A 39 -12.53 -11.90 0.94
N LEU A 40 -11.94 -11.15 1.88
CA LEU A 40 -10.55 -11.34 2.29
C LEU A 40 -10.29 -12.70 2.92
N LYS A 41 -11.22 -13.22 3.72
CA LYS A 41 -11.12 -14.58 4.28
C LYS A 41 -11.08 -15.63 3.17
N ASN A 42 -12.00 -15.55 2.21
CA ASN A 42 -12.01 -16.48 1.07
C ASN A 42 -10.72 -16.39 0.24
N GLN A 43 -10.29 -15.17 -0.11
CA GLN A 43 -9.06 -14.94 -0.87
C GLN A 43 -7.83 -15.55 -0.17
N ARG A 44 -7.76 -15.47 1.17
CA ARG A 44 -6.66 -16.09 1.95
C ARG A 44 -6.64 -17.61 1.79
N PHE A 45 -7.80 -18.27 1.83
CA PHE A 45 -7.89 -19.73 1.65
C PHE A 45 -7.52 -20.15 0.23
N CYS A 46 -8.04 -19.46 -0.80
CA CYS A 46 -7.70 -19.76 -2.19
C CYS A 46 -6.19 -19.61 -2.45
N LYS A 47 -5.57 -18.53 -1.96
CA LYS A 47 -4.12 -18.31 -2.09
C LYS A 47 -3.31 -19.40 -1.39
N LYS A 48 -3.76 -19.86 -0.21
CA LYS A 48 -3.10 -20.95 0.53
C LYS A 48 -3.12 -22.26 -0.26
N ALA A 49 -4.26 -22.61 -0.86
CA ALA A 49 -4.39 -23.80 -1.68
C ALA A 49 -3.49 -23.73 -2.93
N ALA A 50 -3.57 -22.62 -3.67
CA ALA A 50 -2.75 -22.40 -4.87
C ALA A 50 -1.24 -22.45 -4.58
N MET A 51 -0.79 -21.91 -3.43
CA MET A 51 0.62 -22.02 -3.03
C MET A 51 1.06 -23.46 -2.77
N LYS A 52 0.19 -24.31 -2.21
CA LYS A 52 0.50 -25.73 -1.98
C LYS A 52 0.64 -26.49 -3.30
N GLU A 53 -0.27 -26.25 -4.23
CA GLU A 53 -0.21 -26.84 -5.57
C GLU A 53 1.02 -26.36 -6.34
N ALA A 54 1.31 -25.07 -6.31
CA ALA A 54 2.50 -24.50 -6.93
C ALA A 54 3.79 -25.09 -6.34
N ALA A 55 3.84 -25.32 -5.02
CA ALA A 55 4.98 -25.96 -4.37
C ALA A 55 5.15 -27.43 -4.81
N ALA A 56 4.06 -28.19 -4.93
CA ALA A 56 4.10 -29.56 -5.44
C ALA A 56 4.57 -29.61 -6.90
N ALA A 57 4.04 -28.71 -7.74
CA ALA A 57 4.46 -28.57 -9.13
C ALA A 57 5.95 -28.19 -9.26
N ALA A 58 6.43 -27.27 -8.42
CA ALA A 58 7.83 -26.88 -8.39
C ALA A 58 8.74 -28.04 -7.93
N ALA A 59 8.31 -28.85 -6.96
CA ALA A 59 9.05 -30.04 -6.54
C ALA A 59 9.13 -31.10 -7.65
N ALA A 60 8.02 -31.31 -8.38
CA ALA A 60 8.00 -32.20 -9.54
C ALA A 60 8.90 -31.70 -10.67
N ALA A 61 8.84 -30.40 -11.00
CA ALA A 61 9.71 -29.78 -12.00
C ALA A 61 11.19 -29.88 -11.60
N LYS A 62 11.52 -29.66 -10.31
CA LYS A 62 12.88 -29.84 -9.80
C LYS A 62 13.32 -31.30 -9.94
N LYS A 63 12.48 -32.27 -9.58
CA LYS A 63 12.80 -33.69 -9.74
C LYS A 63 13.04 -34.07 -11.21
N ALA A 64 12.28 -33.50 -12.15
CA ALA A 64 12.47 -33.72 -13.58
C ALA A 64 13.74 -33.08 -14.14
N LEU A 65 14.26 -32.03 -13.51
CA LEU A 65 15.51 -31.36 -13.93
C LEU A 65 16.78 -32.09 -13.45
N PHE A 66 16.67 -32.86 -12.36
CA PHE A 66 17.79 -33.59 -11.74
C PHE A 66 17.75 -35.11 -12.04
N ASN A 67 16.89 -35.54 -12.96
CA ASN A 67 16.84 -36.90 -13.53
C ASN A 67 17.36 -36.86 -14.96
#